data_AF-A0A3S1B473-F1
#
_entry.id   AF-A0A3S1B473-F1
#
_cell.length_a   1.000
_cell.length_b   1.000
_cell.length_c   1.000
_cell.angle_alpha   90.00
_cell.angle_beta   90.00
_cell.angle_gamma   90.00
#
_symmetry.space_group_name_H-M   'P 1'
#
loop_
_entity.id
_entity.type
_entity.pdbx_description
1 polymer ?
#
loop_
_entity_poly.entity_id
_entity_poly.type
_entity_poly.pdbx_seq_one_letter_code
_entity_poly.pdbx_strand_id
1 'polypeptide(L)'
;MLKSVHAYEAVLARLPTMEAKLSSLLREAQVVRQEKKLGHIMAEDYELLLNRVLNSLRRCQDYVFASFGENSLSHLQVRVEGESNPLMLSSLGQFLIPASVPGTMVVDYIRENMSQAELILRDVASLLAEEEKSRLDAVHCLSLSDLQKDESVTPVQMISCCLRLMEESWRLLDPLTSTGGVSLQGSKLRISHYYSVMQDGLICIPWDWVGEEDL
;
A
#
# COMPACT_ATOMS: atom_id res chain seq x y z
N MET A 1 -11.29 21.40 -26.62
CA MET A 1 -10.54 20.46 -25.77
C MET A 1 -9.62 21.13 -24.74
N LEU A 2 -9.11 22.36 -24.94
CA LEU A 2 -8.23 23.03 -23.94
C LEU A 2 -8.92 23.51 -22.65
N LYS A 3 -10.23 23.78 -22.65
CA LYS A 3 -10.97 24.23 -21.44
C LYS A 3 -11.19 23.12 -20.41
N SER A 4 -11.28 21.86 -20.83
CA SER A 4 -11.52 20.73 -19.91
C SER A 4 -10.27 20.35 -19.13
N VAL A 5 -9.08 20.52 -19.71
CA VAL A 5 -7.80 20.24 -19.04
C VAL A 5 -7.56 21.19 -17.87
N HIS A 6 -7.81 22.49 -18.05
CA HIS A 6 -7.66 23.50 -16.99
C HIS A 6 -8.66 23.32 -15.84
N ALA A 7 -9.89 22.87 -16.15
CA ALA A 7 -10.89 22.57 -15.13
C ALA A 7 -10.50 21.33 -14.30
N TYR A 8 -9.98 20.30 -14.95
CA TYR A 8 -9.46 19.08 -14.31
C TYR A 8 -8.22 19.37 -13.43
N GLU A 9 -7.29 20.19 -13.92
CA GLU A 9 -6.13 20.66 -13.14
C GLU A 9 -6.55 21.45 -11.90
N ALA A 10 -7.57 22.30 -12.03
CA ALA A 10 -8.12 23.04 -10.89
C ALA A 10 -8.77 22.12 -9.84
N VAL A 11 -9.41 21.02 -10.25
CA VAL A 11 -9.96 20.01 -9.33
C VAL A 11 -8.81 19.31 -8.59
N LEU A 12 -7.80 18.82 -9.32
CA LEU A 12 -6.65 18.14 -8.73
C LEU A 12 -5.90 19.02 -7.71
N ALA A 13 -5.80 20.32 -7.97
CA ALA A 13 -5.19 21.28 -7.05
C ALA A 13 -5.99 21.47 -5.74
N ARG A 14 -7.32 21.26 -5.75
CA ARG A 14 -8.18 21.42 -4.56
C ARG A 14 -8.16 20.20 -3.64
N LEU A 15 -7.97 19.00 -4.18
CA LEU A 15 -8.07 17.75 -3.42
C LEU A 15 -7.18 17.74 -2.16
N PRO A 16 -5.88 18.14 -2.20
CA PRO A 16 -5.04 18.15 -1.00
C PRO A 16 -5.60 19.04 0.12
N THR A 17 -6.21 20.18 -0.23
CA THR A 17 -6.82 21.08 0.75
C THR A 17 -8.06 20.47 1.38
N MET A 18 -8.85 19.71 0.61
CA MET A 18 -10.04 19.03 1.11
C MET A 18 -9.68 17.87 2.02
N GLU A 19 -8.64 17.12 1.70
CA GLU A 19 -8.08 16.06 2.53
C GLU A 19 -7.53 16.61 3.84
N ALA A 20 -6.78 17.71 3.81
CA ALA A 20 -6.31 18.37 5.02
C ALA A 20 -7.48 18.84 5.92
N LYS A 21 -8.55 19.36 5.33
CA LYS A 21 -9.78 19.71 6.07
C LYS A 21 -10.44 18.49 6.69
N LEU A 22 -10.47 17.36 5.98
CA LEU A 22 -11.05 16.11 6.48
C LEU A 22 -10.20 15.54 7.62
N SER A 23 -8.87 15.51 7.44
CA SER A 23 -7.89 15.14 8.46
C SER A 23 -8.12 15.95 9.74
N SER A 24 -8.22 17.28 9.63
CA SER A 24 -8.45 18.16 10.78
C SER A 24 -9.79 17.90 11.49
N LEU A 25 -10.87 17.66 10.72
CA LEU A 25 -12.17 17.28 11.29
C LEU A 25 -12.13 15.91 11.98
N LEU A 26 -11.19 15.04 11.62
CA LEU A 26 -10.95 13.74 12.25
C LEU A 26 -9.69 13.74 13.11
N ARG A 27 -9.39 14.86 13.78
CA ARG A 27 -8.30 14.96 14.77
C ARG A 27 -6.92 14.56 14.22
N GLU A 28 -6.62 14.97 13.00
CA GLU A 28 -5.37 14.71 12.27
C GLU A 28 -5.22 13.27 11.74
N ALA A 29 -6.31 12.50 11.62
CA ALA A 29 -6.27 11.20 10.97
C ALA A 29 -5.80 11.30 9.51
N GLN A 30 -4.92 10.38 9.11
CA GLN A 30 -4.29 10.42 7.78
C GLN A 30 -5.32 10.05 6.70
N VAL A 31 -5.59 10.99 5.79
CA VAL A 31 -6.47 10.71 4.64
C VAL A 31 -5.62 10.09 3.52
N VAL A 32 -5.91 8.82 3.20
CA VAL A 32 -5.16 8.03 2.23
C VAL A 32 -5.97 7.88 0.94
N ARG A 33 -5.37 8.26 -0.19
CA ARG A 33 -5.93 8.01 -1.52
C ARG A 33 -5.69 6.56 -1.93
N GLN A 34 -6.58 6.02 -2.76
CA GLN A 34 -6.29 4.76 -3.44
C GLN A 34 -5.41 5.03 -4.67
N GLU A 35 -4.09 4.99 -4.50
CA GLU A 35 -3.13 5.38 -5.55
C GLU A 35 -3.19 4.48 -6.81
N LYS A 36 -3.59 3.21 -6.70
CA LYS A 36 -3.46 2.22 -7.78
C LYS A 36 -4.74 1.87 -8.55
N LYS A 37 -5.91 2.37 -8.12
CA LYS A 37 -7.20 2.26 -8.85
C LYS A 37 -7.71 3.60 -9.40
N LEU A 38 -6.82 4.57 -9.60
CA LEU A 38 -7.15 5.85 -10.25
C LEU A 38 -7.63 5.71 -11.71
N GLY A 39 -7.67 4.49 -12.26
CA GLY A 39 -8.34 4.22 -13.54
C GLY A 39 -9.87 4.34 -13.51
N HIS A 40 -10.52 4.42 -12.32
CA HIS A 40 -11.99 4.33 -12.24
C HIS A 40 -12.73 5.50 -11.55
N ILE A 41 -12.07 6.34 -10.74
CA ILE A 41 -12.72 7.48 -10.08
C ILE A 41 -12.11 8.76 -10.65
N MET A 42 -12.91 9.56 -11.35
CA MET A 42 -12.47 10.86 -11.84
C MET A 42 -12.22 11.80 -10.65
N ALA A 43 -11.28 12.74 -10.79
CA ALA A 43 -10.94 13.67 -9.71
C ALA A 43 -12.17 14.41 -9.15
N GLU A 44 -13.14 14.71 -10.02
CA GLU A 44 -14.42 15.31 -9.71
C GLU A 44 -15.31 14.43 -8.83
N ASP A 45 -15.34 13.12 -9.08
CA ASP A 45 -16.11 12.17 -8.28
C ASP A 45 -15.52 12.08 -6.87
N TYR A 46 -14.19 12.02 -6.77
CA TYR A 46 -13.52 12.02 -5.48
C TYR A 46 -13.75 13.33 -4.69
N GLU A 47 -13.74 14.47 -5.37
CA GLU A 47 -14.11 15.76 -4.78
C GLU A 47 -15.55 15.73 -4.22
N LEU A 48 -16.50 15.15 -4.96
CA LEU A 48 -17.89 15.02 -4.50
C LEU A 48 -17.99 14.14 -3.25
N LEU A 49 -17.29 13.00 -3.23
CA LEU A 49 -17.26 12.08 -2.08
C LEU A 49 -16.67 12.77 -0.85
N LEU A 50 -15.51 13.44 -0.99
CA LEU A 50 -14.88 14.20 0.09
C LEU A 50 -15.81 15.28 0.63
N ASN A 51 -16.47 16.05 -0.24
CA ASN A 51 -17.39 17.11 0.18
C ASN A 51 -18.55 16.59 1.03
N ARG A 52 -19.09 15.41 0.70
CA ARG A 52 -20.18 14.80 1.48
C ARG A 52 -19.72 14.38 2.87
N VAL A 53 -18.56 13.70 2.96
CA VAL A 53 -17.98 13.29 4.24
C VAL A 53 -17.65 14.53 5.09
N LEU A 54 -17.00 15.54 4.50
CA LEU A 54 -16.71 16.82 5.15
C LEU A 54 -17.97 17.48 5.72
N ASN A 55 -19.03 17.59 4.92
CA ASN A 55 -20.28 18.21 5.35
C ASN A 55 -21.01 17.37 6.40
N SER A 56 -20.85 16.04 6.39
CA SER A 56 -21.41 15.20 7.43
C SER A 56 -20.67 15.34 8.75
N LEU A 57 -19.33 15.38 8.73
CA LEU A 57 -18.51 15.52 9.94
C LEU A 57 -18.59 16.91 10.54
N ARG A 58 -18.67 17.97 9.72
CA ARG A 58 -18.93 19.35 10.20
C ARG A 58 -20.21 19.45 11.01
N ARG A 59 -21.25 18.70 10.62
CA ARG A 59 -22.55 18.70 11.31
C ARG A 59 -22.50 18.00 12.67
N CYS A 60 -21.49 17.19 12.95
CA CYS A 60 -21.32 16.49 14.22
C CYS A 60 -19.97 16.81 14.88
N GLN A 61 -19.40 18.01 14.66
CA GLN A 61 -18.08 18.37 15.18
C GLN A 61 -18.02 18.34 16.72
N ASP A 62 -19.08 18.78 17.41
CA ASP A 62 -19.18 18.68 18.87
C ASP A 62 -19.13 17.22 19.33
N TYR A 63 -19.73 16.32 18.54
CA TYR A 63 -19.68 14.88 18.79
C TYR A 63 -18.27 14.33 18.61
N VAL A 64 -17.56 14.70 17.53
CA VAL A 64 -16.15 14.34 17.34
C VAL A 64 -15.32 14.76 18.56
N PHE A 65 -15.48 16.00 19.02
CA PHE A 65 -14.76 16.51 20.18
C PHE A 65 -15.11 15.75 21.46
N ALA A 66 -16.40 15.46 21.71
CA ALA A 66 -16.81 14.65 22.86
C ALA A 66 -16.26 13.20 22.80
N SER A 67 -16.03 12.68 21.60
CA SER A 67 -15.60 11.30 21.35
C SER A 67 -14.12 11.07 21.56
N PHE A 68 -13.30 12.02 21.12
CA PHE A 68 -11.85 11.89 21.07
C PHE A 68 -11.13 12.91 21.97
N GLY A 69 -11.84 13.91 22.49
CA GLY A 69 -11.27 14.99 23.29
C GLY A 69 -10.16 15.72 22.55
N GLU A 70 -9.03 15.91 23.23
CA GLU A 70 -7.83 16.51 22.66
C GLU A 70 -6.91 15.50 21.94
N ASN A 71 -7.25 14.20 21.94
CA ASN A 71 -6.40 13.18 21.36
C ASN A 71 -6.26 13.38 19.84
N SER A 72 -5.04 13.16 19.34
CA SER A 72 -4.77 13.10 17.91
C SER A 72 -4.95 11.66 17.42
N LEU A 73 -5.55 11.52 16.25
CA LEU A 73 -5.74 10.28 15.52
C LEU A 73 -4.73 10.13 14.36
N SER A 74 -3.61 10.85 14.41
CA SER A 74 -2.58 10.86 13.35
C SER A 74 -1.88 9.53 13.09
N HIS A 75 -2.03 8.56 13.99
CA HIS A 75 -1.58 7.17 13.82
C HIS A 75 -2.59 6.31 13.06
N LEU A 76 -3.81 6.81 12.81
CA LEU A 76 -4.87 6.12 12.09
C LEU A 76 -4.95 6.60 10.63
N GLN A 77 -5.43 5.71 9.78
CA GLN A 77 -5.62 5.99 8.35
C GLN A 77 -7.08 5.87 7.96
N VAL A 78 -7.54 6.80 7.11
CA VAL A 78 -8.91 6.92 6.63
C VAL A 78 -8.90 7.00 5.11
N ARG A 79 -9.76 6.23 4.47
CA ARG A 79 -10.01 6.29 3.03
C ARG A 79 -11.49 6.56 2.79
N VAL A 80 -11.77 7.52 1.92
CA VAL A 80 -13.14 7.78 1.47
C VAL A 80 -13.48 6.88 0.28
N GLU A 81 -14.62 6.21 0.38
CA GLU A 81 -15.14 5.24 -0.59
C GLU A 81 -16.47 5.72 -1.19
N GLY A 82 -16.84 5.10 -2.31
CA GLY A 82 -18.15 5.28 -2.93
C GLY A 82 -19.30 4.76 -2.05
N GLU A 83 -20.53 5.05 -2.45
CA GLU A 83 -21.74 4.79 -1.64
C GLU A 83 -22.09 3.31 -1.45
N SER A 84 -21.44 2.41 -2.20
CA SER A 84 -21.84 1.00 -2.32
C SER A 84 -21.25 0.09 -1.25
N ASN A 85 -20.25 0.56 -0.51
CA ASN A 85 -19.54 -0.24 0.50
C ASN A 85 -20.05 0.10 1.91
N PRO A 86 -20.04 -0.86 2.86
CA PRO A 86 -20.28 -0.55 4.26
C PRO A 86 -19.08 0.20 4.87
N LEU A 87 -19.31 0.84 6.00
CA LEU A 87 -18.25 1.32 6.87
C LEU A 87 -17.44 0.12 7.38
N MET A 88 -16.13 0.11 7.14
CA MET A 88 -15.29 -1.07 7.37
C MET A 88 -13.85 -0.71 7.75
N LEU A 89 -13.22 -1.52 8.60
CA LEU A 89 -11.78 -1.55 8.81
C LEU A 89 -11.15 -2.56 7.82
N SER A 90 -10.27 -2.07 6.96
CA SER A 90 -9.58 -2.92 5.98
C SER A 90 -8.49 -3.78 6.62
N SER A 91 -8.02 -4.80 5.89
CA SER A 91 -6.87 -5.62 6.27
C SER A 91 -5.54 -4.85 6.33
N LEU A 92 -5.50 -3.61 5.83
CA LEU A 92 -4.36 -2.70 5.96
C LEU A 92 -4.50 -1.75 7.15
N GLY A 93 -5.54 -1.90 7.98
CA GLY A 93 -5.79 -1.04 9.15
C GLY A 93 -6.38 0.32 8.79
N GLN A 94 -6.86 0.50 7.57
CA GLN A 94 -7.48 1.74 7.10
C GLN A 94 -8.99 1.70 7.30
N PHE A 95 -9.58 2.77 7.83
CA PHE A 95 -11.02 2.99 7.88
C PHE A 95 -11.56 3.37 6.51
N LEU A 96 -12.42 2.54 5.95
CA LEU A 96 -13.09 2.76 4.67
C LEU A 96 -14.44 3.43 4.94
N ILE A 97 -14.53 4.73 4.64
CA ILE A 97 -15.68 5.58 4.93
C ILE A 97 -16.49 5.82 3.65
N PRO A 98 -17.70 5.23 3.52
CA PRO A 98 -18.59 5.52 2.41
C PRO A 98 -19.17 6.94 2.55
N ALA A 99 -19.22 7.69 1.46
CA ALA A 99 -19.69 9.08 1.48
C ALA A 99 -21.19 9.25 1.84
N SER A 100 -21.96 8.16 1.88
CA SER A 100 -23.38 8.10 2.27
C SER A 100 -23.59 7.95 3.79
N VAL A 101 -22.56 7.59 4.54
CA VAL A 101 -22.69 7.27 5.97
C VAL A 101 -22.73 8.55 6.83
N PRO A 102 -23.66 8.66 7.79
CA PRO A 102 -23.69 9.76 8.75
C PRO A 102 -22.42 9.88 9.58
N GLY A 103 -21.98 11.11 9.80
CA GLY A 103 -20.73 11.44 10.50
C GLY A 103 -20.66 10.90 11.93
N THR A 104 -21.79 10.80 12.64
CA THR A 104 -21.84 10.17 13.96
C THR A 104 -21.49 8.69 13.91
N MET A 105 -22.01 7.94 12.93
CA MET A 105 -21.66 6.53 12.73
C MET A 105 -20.18 6.35 12.36
N VAL A 106 -19.63 7.27 11.57
CA VAL A 106 -18.18 7.29 11.28
C VAL A 106 -17.38 7.43 12.58
N VAL A 107 -17.76 8.37 13.43
CA VAL A 107 -17.08 8.63 14.70
C VAL A 107 -17.19 7.45 15.66
N ASP A 108 -18.37 6.85 15.79
CA ASP A 108 -18.59 5.67 16.62
C ASP A 108 -17.72 4.49 16.18
N TYR A 109 -17.74 4.20 14.88
CA TYR A 109 -16.96 3.10 14.34
C TYR A 109 -15.45 3.28 14.51
N ILE A 110 -14.94 4.51 14.30
CA ILE A 110 -13.52 4.82 14.56
C ILE A 110 -13.21 4.59 16.03
N ARG A 111 -14.04 5.12 16.94
CA ARG A 111 -13.83 4.96 18.40
C ARG A 111 -13.80 3.50 18.82
N GLU A 112 -14.72 2.69 18.28
CA GLU A 112 -14.86 1.27 18.61
C GLU A 112 -13.71 0.40 18.08
N ASN A 113 -13.08 0.80 16.97
CA ASN A 113 -12.11 -0.05 16.25
C ASN A 113 -10.68 0.55 16.18
N MET A 114 -10.43 1.72 16.76
CA MET A 114 -9.12 2.40 16.67
C MET A 114 -7.95 1.56 17.18
N SER A 115 -8.12 0.83 18.29
CA SER A 115 -7.06 -0.02 18.84
C SER A 115 -6.72 -1.19 17.91
N GLN A 116 -7.72 -1.76 17.22
CA GLN A 116 -7.50 -2.81 16.24
C GLN A 116 -6.82 -2.25 14.98
N ALA A 117 -7.25 -1.07 14.53
CA ALA A 117 -6.64 -0.39 13.39
C ALA A 117 -5.14 -0.10 13.64
N GLU A 118 -4.80 0.41 14.82
CA GLU A 118 -3.41 0.67 15.22
C GLU A 118 -2.56 -0.61 15.23
N LEU A 119 -3.10 -1.71 15.76
CA LEU A 119 -2.44 -3.02 15.76
C LEU A 119 -2.14 -3.49 14.33
N ILE A 120 -3.13 -3.44 13.44
CA ILE A 120 -2.96 -3.85 12.03
C ILE A 120 -1.94 -2.95 11.33
N LEU A 121 -2.01 -1.62 11.52
CA LEU A 121 -1.08 -0.68 10.90
C LEU A 121 0.36 -0.94 11.35
N ARG A 122 0.56 -1.23 12.64
CA ARG A 122 1.89 -1.57 13.17
C ARG A 122 2.42 -2.88 12.58
N ASP A 123 1.57 -3.91 12.50
CA ASP A 123 1.97 -5.21 11.97
C ASP A 123 2.30 -5.13 10.47
N VAL A 124 1.50 -4.36 9.70
CA VAL A 124 1.78 -4.07 8.29
C VAL A 124 3.09 -3.29 8.13
N ALA A 125 3.32 -2.26 8.95
CA ALA A 125 4.57 -1.49 8.91
C ALA A 125 5.79 -2.37 9.23
N SER A 126 5.67 -3.25 10.23
CA SER A 126 6.73 -4.22 10.57
C SER A 126 7.01 -5.16 9.41
N LEU A 127 5.97 -5.70 8.77
CA LEU A 127 6.09 -6.62 7.65
C LEU A 127 6.75 -5.97 6.42
N LEU A 128 6.40 -4.72 6.11
CA LEU A 128 7.02 -3.98 5.00
C LEU A 128 8.49 -3.62 5.30
N ALA A 129 8.82 -3.32 6.56
CA ALA A 129 10.19 -3.09 6.97
C ALA A 129 11.04 -4.37 6.88
N GLU A 130 10.48 -5.52 7.25
CA GLU A 130 11.11 -6.83 7.08
C GLU A 130 11.30 -7.19 5.61
N GLU A 131 10.29 -6.94 4.77
CA GLU A 131 10.38 -7.11 3.31
C GLU A 131 11.54 -6.32 2.71
N GLU A 132 11.63 -5.02 3.02
CA GLU A 132 12.71 -4.18 2.50
C GLU A 132 14.08 -4.62 3.01
N LYS A 133 14.17 -5.01 4.29
CA LYS A 133 15.40 -5.55 4.85
C LYS A 133 15.84 -6.83 4.11
N SER A 134 14.94 -7.82 3.97
CA SER A 134 15.24 -9.06 3.26
C SER A 134 15.63 -8.82 1.80
N ARG A 135 15.00 -7.84 1.14
CA ARG A 135 15.35 -7.42 -0.22
C ARG A 135 16.78 -6.87 -0.29
N LEU A 136 17.15 -5.95 0.61
CA LEU A 136 18.49 -5.36 0.65
C LEU A 136 19.55 -6.42 1.00
N ASP A 137 19.27 -7.30 1.96
CA ASP A 137 20.16 -8.39 2.34
C ASP A 137 20.40 -9.34 1.14
N ALA A 138 19.35 -9.69 0.39
CA ALA A 138 19.46 -10.52 -0.81
C ALA A 138 20.24 -9.83 -1.94
N VAL A 139 20.01 -8.53 -2.19
CA VAL A 139 20.77 -7.73 -3.17
C VAL A 139 22.26 -7.75 -2.83
N HIS A 140 22.61 -7.55 -1.56
CA HIS A 140 24.00 -7.55 -1.12
C HIS A 140 24.62 -8.95 -1.19
N CYS A 141 23.93 -9.97 -0.68
CA CYS A 141 24.41 -11.36 -0.65
C CYS A 141 24.71 -11.89 -2.05
N LEU A 142 23.81 -11.65 -3.01
CA LEU A 142 23.94 -12.12 -4.39
C LEU A 142 24.66 -11.13 -5.33
N SER A 143 25.11 -9.98 -4.80
CA SER A 143 25.71 -8.91 -5.60
C SER A 143 24.84 -8.49 -6.80
N LEU A 144 23.53 -8.38 -6.60
CA LEU A 144 22.58 -7.95 -7.62
C LEU A 144 22.72 -6.45 -7.89
N SER A 145 22.41 -6.03 -9.11
CA SER A 145 22.31 -4.60 -9.43
C SER A 145 20.98 -4.00 -8.98
N ASP A 146 19.90 -4.78 -9.04
CA ASP A 146 18.57 -4.39 -8.56
C ASP A 146 17.72 -5.64 -8.27
N LEU A 147 16.81 -5.53 -7.31
CA LEU A 147 15.82 -6.55 -6.98
C LEU A 147 14.46 -5.88 -6.78
N GLN A 148 13.54 -6.20 -7.67
CA GLN A 148 12.18 -5.67 -7.72
C GLN A 148 11.15 -6.75 -7.42
N LYS A 149 9.94 -6.30 -7.12
CA LYS A 149 8.80 -7.18 -6.89
C LYS A 149 7.63 -6.79 -7.80
N ASP A 150 6.96 -7.78 -8.37
CA ASP A 150 5.69 -7.61 -9.05
C ASP A 150 4.56 -7.24 -8.04
N GLU A 151 3.56 -6.47 -8.47
CA GLU A 151 2.47 -6.02 -7.59
C GLU A 151 1.64 -7.18 -7.02
N SER A 152 1.59 -8.27 -7.77
CA SER A 152 0.89 -9.50 -7.40
C SER A 152 1.61 -10.33 -6.33
N VAL A 153 2.86 -10.00 -5.99
CA VAL A 153 3.64 -10.72 -4.98
C VAL A 153 3.48 -10.01 -3.64
N THR A 154 3.03 -10.77 -2.64
CA THR A 154 2.83 -10.27 -1.28
C THR A 154 4.17 -10.04 -0.56
N PRO A 155 4.21 -9.18 0.48
CA PRO A 155 5.41 -9.02 1.32
C PRO A 155 5.95 -10.34 1.87
N VAL A 156 5.06 -11.25 2.30
CA VAL A 156 5.44 -12.57 2.83
C VAL A 156 6.13 -13.42 1.76
N GLN A 157 5.59 -13.44 0.54
CA GLN A 157 6.21 -14.16 -0.59
C GLN A 157 7.56 -13.57 -0.95
N MET A 158 7.68 -12.24 -0.94
CA MET A 158 8.95 -11.54 -1.18
C MET A 158 10.00 -11.91 -0.13
N ILE A 159 9.66 -11.84 1.16
CA ILE A 159 10.56 -12.21 2.27
C ILE A 159 11.03 -13.66 2.10
N SER A 160 10.09 -14.59 1.92
CA SER A 160 10.41 -16.02 1.73
C SER A 160 11.32 -16.25 0.53
N CYS A 161 11.04 -15.58 -0.60
CA CYS A 161 11.87 -15.63 -1.78
C CYS A 161 13.28 -15.08 -1.51
N CYS A 162 13.42 -13.92 -0.87
CA CYS A 162 14.72 -13.34 -0.55
C CYS A 162 15.56 -14.26 0.36
N LEU A 163 14.93 -14.88 1.37
CA LEU A 163 15.62 -15.82 2.26
C LEU A 163 16.16 -17.04 1.50
N ARG A 164 15.32 -17.66 0.67
CA ARG A 164 15.72 -18.81 -0.16
C ARG A 164 16.82 -18.46 -1.16
N LEU A 165 16.77 -17.27 -1.76
CA LEU A 165 17.82 -16.76 -2.66
C LEU A 165 19.19 -16.67 -1.95
N MET A 166 19.19 -16.26 -0.68
CA MET A 166 20.41 -16.17 0.12
C MET A 166 20.91 -17.56 0.58
N GLU A 167 20.01 -18.48 0.92
CA GLU A 167 20.35 -19.86 1.29
C GLU A 167 21.03 -20.60 0.12
N GLU A 168 20.52 -20.42 -1.10
CA GLU A 168 21.07 -21.02 -2.32
C GLU A 168 22.20 -20.17 -2.96
N SER A 169 22.67 -19.12 -2.28
CA SER A 169 23.62 -18.15 -2.85
C SER A 169 24.91 -18.77 -3.38
N TRP A 170 25.40 -19.84 -2.75
CA TRP A 170 26.60 -20.57 -3.17
C TRP A 170 26.46 -21.18 -4.58
N ARG A 171 25.26 -21.61 -4.99
CA ARG A 171 24.98 -22.11 -6.36
C ARG A 171 24.81 -20.97 -7.36
N LEU A 172 24.27 -19.85 -6.90
CA LEU A 172 23.91 -18.71 -7.73
C LEU A 172 25.07 -17.72 -7.93
N LEU A 173 26.17 -17.90 -7.21
CA LEU A 173 27.37 -17.07 -7.30
C LEU A 173 28.56 -17.78 -7.95
N ASP A 174 28.67 -19.11 -7.84
CA ASP A 174 29.81 -19.86 -8.35
C ASP A 174 29.49 -20.67 -9.63
N PRO A 175 29.93 -20.19 -10.82
CA PRO A 175 29.76 -20.92 -12.08
C PRO A 175 30.64 -22.18 -12.20
N LEU A 176 31.57 -22.44 -11.27
CA LEU A 176 32.46 -23.61 -11.26
C LEU A 176 31.94 -24.79 -10.45
N THR A 177 30.77 -24.66 -9.80
CA THR A 177 30.09 -25.81 -9.21
C THR A 177 29.72 -26.81 -10.31
N SER A 178 29.95 -28.10 -10.06
CA SER A 178 29.80 -29.23 -11.00
C SER A 178 28.38 -29.44 -11.55
N THR A 179 27.45 -28.56 -11.21
CA THR A 179 26.03 -28.54 -11.60
C THR A 179 25.69 -27.46 -12.63
N GLY A 180 26.67 -26.67 -13.12
CA GLY A 180 26.43 -25.69 -14.19
C GLY A 180 25.70 -24.43 -13.72
N GLY A 181 26.08 -23.91 -12.54
CA GLY A 181 25.45 -22.74 -11.91
C GLY A 181 25.47 -21.48 -12.79
N VAL A 182 24.36 -20.75 -12.80
CA VAL A 182 24.22 -19.44 -13.45
C VAL A 182 24.61 -18.36 -12.44
N SER A 183 25.66 -17.58 -12.74
CA SER A 183 26.02 -16.44 -11.90
C SER A 183 24.98 -15.32 -12.04
N LEU A 184 24.33 -14.95 -10.94
CA LEU A 184 23.39 -13.83 -10.87
C LEU A 184 24.07 -12.49 -10.57
N GLN A 185 25.41 -12.48 -10.43
CA GLN A 185 26.15 -11.27 -10.09
C GLN A 185 25.92 -10.16 -11.12
N GLY A 186 25.58 -8.97 -10.65
CA GLY A 186 25.31 -7.79 -11.48
C GLY A 186 23.99 -7.84 -12.26
N SER A 187 23.19 -8.89 -12.11
CA SER A 187 21.89 -9.01 -12.78
C SER A 187 20.82 -8.11 -12.15
N LYS A 188 19.72 -7.90 -12.89
CA LYS A 188 18.50 -7.27 -12.37
C LYS A 188 17.44 -8.35 -12.23
N LEU A 189 16.87 -8.49 -11.05
CA LEU A 189 15.84 -9.49 -10.77
C LEU A 189 14.48 -8.83 -10.49
N ARG A 190 13.42 -9.52 -10.91
CA ARG A 190 12.04 -9.25 -10.49
C ARG A 190 11.41 -10.53 -9.96
N ILE A 191 10.93 -10.48 -8.73
CA ILE A 191 10.15 -11.57 -8.14
C ILE A 191 8.70 -11.43 -8.63
N SER A 192 8.17 -12.52 -9.19
CA SER A 192 6.88 -12.59 -9.90
C SER A 192 6.20 -13.95 -9.68
N HIS A 193 5.35 -14.40 -10.60
CA HIS A 193 4.72 -15.74 -10.62
C HIS A 193 5.12 -16.57 -11.84
N TYR A 194 6.10 -16.11 -12.63
CA TYR A 194 6.49 -16.77 -13.87
C TYR A 194 7.97 -16.52 -14.18
N TYR A 195 8.56 -17.37 -15.02
CA TYR A 195 9.88 -17.14 -15.55
C TYR A 195 9.79 -16.29 -16.83
N SER A 196 10.60 -15.25 -16.92
CA SER A 196 10.75 -14.45 -18.14
C SER A 196 12.07 -13.70 -18.13
N VAL A 197 12.59 -13.37 -19.31
CA VAL A 197 13.71 -12.43 -19.45
C VAL A 197 13.26 -11.32 -20.38
N MET A 198 13.25 -10.10 -19.86
CA MET A 198 12.87 -8.91 -20.61
C MET A 198 14.00 -8.46 -21.54
N GLN A 199 13.68 -7.70 -22.59
CA GLN A 199 14.66 -7.22 -23.57
C GLN A 199 15.77 -6.34 -22.95
N ASP A 200 15.51 -5.72 -21.81
CA ASP A 200 16.45 -4.91 -21.05
C ASP A 200 17.32 -5.72 -20.07
N GLY A 201 17.19 -7.06 -20.09
CA GLY A 201 17.95 -7.96 -19.23
C GLY A 201 17.36 -8.14 -17.84
N LEU A 202 16.16 -7.63 -17.55
CA LEU A 202 15.46 -7.93 -16.29
C LEU A 202 14.97 -9.37 -16.29
N ILE A 203 15.44 -10.16 -15.32
CA ILE A 203 15.07 -11.56 -15.15
C ILE A 203 13.91 -11.64 -14.17
N CYS A 204 12.78 -12.18 -14.61
CA CYS A 204 11.63 -12.48 -13.78
C CYS A 204 11.71 -13.92 -13.31
N ILE A 205 11.58 -14.15 -12.00
CA ILE A 205 11.49 -15.48 -11.39
C ILE A 205 10.22 -15.58 -10.56
N PRO A 206 9.57 -16.75 -10.48
CA PRO A 206 8.48 -16.98 -9.55
C PRO A 206 9.02 -16.97 -8.12
N TRP A 207 8.27 -16.41 -7.16
CA TRP A 207 8.66 -16.37 -5.74
C TRP A 207 8.83 -17.77 -5.12
N ASP A 208 8.15 -18.77 -5.69
CA ASP A 208 8.15 -20.19 -5.32
C ASP A 208 8.92 -21.06 -6.31
N TRP A 209 9.95 -20.50 -6.98
CA TRP A 209 10.77 -21.25 -7.94
C TRP A 209 11.21 -22.60 -7.36
N VAL A 210 11.15 -23.63 -8.19
CA VAL A 210 11.50 -25.00 -7.81
C VAL A 210 12.86 -25.32 -8.43
N GLY A 211 13.77 -25.92 -7.65
CA GLY A 211 15.06 -26.38 -8.17
C GLY A 211 14.89 -27.70 -8.93
N GLU A 212 15.83 -28.05 -9.82
CA GLU A 212 15.77 -29.32 -10.59
C GLU A 212 15.73 -30.59 -9.72
N GLU A 213 16.02 -30.50 -8.42
CA GLU A 213 16.00 -31.65 -7.50
C GLU A 213 14.59 -32.02 -6.98
N ASP A 214 13.59 -31.17 -7.23
CA ASP A 214 12.20 -31.33 -6.79
C ASP A 214 11.25 -31.76 -7.94
N LEU A 215 11.79 -32.11 -9.12
CA LEU A 215 11.08 -32.63 -10.30
C LEU A 215 11.39 -34.12 -10.53
#